data_AF-A0A6M2DCR2-F1
#
_entry.id   AF-A0A6M2DCR2-F1
#
_cell.length_a   1.000
_cell.length_b   1.000
_cell.length_c   1.000
_cell.angle_alpha   90.00
_cell.angle_beta   90.00
_cell.angle_gamma   90.00
#
_symmetry.space_group_name_H-M   'P 1'
#
loop_
_entity.id
_entity.type
_entity.pdbx_description
1 polymer ?
#
loop_
_entity_poly.entity_id
_entity_poly.type
_entity_poly.pdbx_seq_one_letter_code
_entity_poly.pdbx_strand_id
1 'polypeptide(L)'
;MDGSPVTTSYMVTPNPASSRWARILVSLCSLLFGVSAWVSVNGLWVQMPLLVPVLPEGWNLGSVLVIVIQVANVGPLVYTLARNYLGIR
;
A
#
# COMPACT_ATOMS: atom_id res chain seq x y z
N MET A 1 -10.35 33.24 45.65
CA MET A 1 -10.13 31.78 45.61
C MET A 1 -11.31 31.17 44.88
N ASP A 2 -11.40 31.38 43.57
CA ASP A 2 -12.34 30.69 42.70
C ASP A 2 -11.68 29.38 42.28
N GLY A 3 -12.27 28.25 42.66
CA GLY A 3 -11.74 26.91 42.38
C GLY A 3 -11.86 26.51 40.91
N SER A 4 -11.41 27.35 39.97
CA SER A 4 -11.25 26.93 38.58
C SER A 4 -10.08 25.95 38.48
N PRO A 5 -10.26 24.74 37.92
CA PRO A 5 -9.16 23.81 37.74
C PRO A 5 -8.26 24.31 36.59
N VAL A 6 -7.35 25.22 36.94
CA VAL A 6 -6.22 25.67 36.12
C VAL A 6 -5.23 24.52 35.98
N THR A 7 -5.54 23.44 35.23
CA THR A 7 -4.49 22.44 34.87
C THR A 7 -4.77 21.38 33.78
N THR A 8 -5.78 21.48 32.89
CA THR A 8 -6.05 20.36 31.93
C THR A 8 -6.06 20.73 30.43
N SER A 9 -5.70 21.93 30.00
CA SER A 9 -5.81 22.33 28.58
C SER A 9 -4.54 22.15 27.73
N TYR A 10 -3.38 21.84 28.32
CA TYR A 10 -2.08 21.80 27.59
C TYR A 10 -1.50 20.39 27.39
N MET A 11 -2.14 19.34 27.92
CA MET A 11 -1.71 17.94 27.70
C MET A 11 -2.44 17.27 26.53
N VAL A 12 -2.83 18.05 25.51
CA VAL A 12 -2.96 17.50 24.16
C VAL A 12 -1.54 17.49 23.59
N THR A 13 -0.84 16.36 23.74
CA THR A 13 0.41 16.17 22.98
C THR A 13 0.05 16.34 21.50
N PRO A 14 0.65 17.29 20.76
CA PRO A 14 0.41 17.38 19.33
C PRO A 14 0.83 16.03 18.74
N ASN A 15 -0.13 15.33 18.13
CA ASN A 15 0.18 14.15 17.34
C ASN A 15 1.28 14.57 16.33
N PRO A 16 2.45 13.91 16.31
CA PRO A 16 3.53 14.27 15.39
C PRO A 16 3.08 14.19 13.91
N ALA A 17 1.95 13.54 13.62
CA ALA A 17 1.32 13.49 12.29
C ALA A 17 0.55 14.77 11.86
N SER A 18 0.61 15.87 12.61
CA SER A 18 -0.13 17.12 12.28
C SER A 18 0.53 18.00 11.22
N SER A 19 1.78 17.73 10.82
CA SER A 19 2.45 18.49 9.75
C SER A 19 1.86 18.13 8.38
N ARG A 20 1.12 19.08 7.76
CA ARG A 20 0.55 18.94 6.41
C ARG A 20 1.57 18.41 5.39
N TRP A 21 2.82 18.83 5.51
CA TRP A 21 3.93 18.38 4.68
C TRP A 21 4.28 16.90 4.86
N ALA A 22 4.32 16.40 6.09
CA ALA A 22 4.58 14.98 6.35
C ALA A 22 3.52 14.10 5.69
N ARG A 23 2.24 14.50 5.77
CA ARG A 23 1.14 13.79 5.10
C ARG A 23 1.30 13.77 3.59
N ILE A 24 1.69 14.90 2.99
CA ILE A 24 1.95 15.00 1.55
C ILE A 24 3.13 14.11 1.13
N LEU A 25 4.24 14.13 1.89
CA LEU A 25 5.41 13.32 1.62
C LEU A 25 5.12 11.81 1.72
N VAL A 26 4.38 11.40 2.75
CA VAL A 26 3.95 9.99 2.92
C VAL A 26 3.04 9.56 1.78
N SER A 27 2.06 10.39 1.40
CA SER A 27 1.19 10.11 0.25
C SER A 27 1.97 10.03 -1.06
N LEU A 28 2.93 10.93 -1.29
CA LEU A 28 3.82 10.90 -2.45
C LEU A 28 4.68 9.64 -2.48
N CYS A 29 5.30 9.26 -1.37
CA CYS A 29 6.07 8.03 -1.28
C CYS A 29 5.18 6.80 -1.56
N SER A 30 3.98 6.76 -1.00
CA SER A 30 3.03 5.66 -1.24
C SER A 30 2.58 5.59 -2.69
N LEU A 31 2.33 6.74 -3.33
CA LEU A 31 1.97 6.81 -4.75
C LEU A 31 3.13 6.37 -5.63
N LEU A 32 4.33 6.91 -5.42
CA LEU A 32 5.53 6.53 -6.17
C LEU A 32 5.86 5.04 -6.00
N PHE A 33 5.73 4.52 -4.79
CA PHE A 33 5.90 3.10 -4.51
C PHE A 33 4.88 2.25 -5.28
N GLY A 34 3.59 2.61 -5.23
CA GLY A 34 2.55 1.91 -5.98
C GLY A 34 2.76 1.97 -7.50
N VAL A 35 3.09 3.15 -8.02
CA VAL A 35 3.37 3.36 -9.46
C VAL A 35 4.60 2.56 -9.90
N SER A 36 5.64 2.47 -9.08
CA SER A 36 6.83 1.68 -9.40
C SER A 36 6.51 0.20 -9.57
N ALA A 37 5.72 -0.38 -8.67
CA ALA A 37 5.27 -1.77 -8.76
C ALA A 37 4.40 -2.00 -10.01
N TRP A 38 3.51 -1.06 -10.33
CA TRP A 38 2.68 -1.13 -11.53
C TRP A 38 3.51 -1.06 -12.81
N VAL A 39 4.45 -0.12 -12.92
CA VAL A 39 5.32 0.02 -14.10
C VAL A 39 6.19 -1.23 -14.29
N SER A 40 6.77 -1.79 -13.22
CA SER A 40 7.57 -3.01 -13.30
C SER A 40 6.79 -4.19 -13.87
N VAL A 41 5.55 -4.41 -13.40
CA VAL A 41 4.68 -5.49 -13.89
C VAL A 41 4.32 -5.29 -15.36
N ASN A 42 3.93 -4.08 -15.76
CA ASN A 42 3.59 -3.78 -17.16
C ASN A 42 4.81 -3.89 -18.10
N GLY A 43 5.98 -3.46 -17.64
CA GLY A 43 7.24 -3.59 -18.38
C GLY A 43 7.61 -5.06 -18.63
N LEU A 44 7.47 -5.91 -17.61
CA LEU A 44 7.65 -7.35 -17.76
C LEU A 44 6.66 -7.94 -18.77
N TRP A 45 5.38 -7.56 -18.68
CA TRP A 45 4.35 -8.01 -19.62
C TRP A 45 4.64 -7.67 -21.08
N VAL A 46 5.16 -6.47 -21.35
CA VAL A 46 5.54 -6.07 -22.72
C VAL A 46 6.74 -6.89 -23.23
N GLN A 47 7.61 -7.33 -22.33
CA GLN A 47 8.79 -8.15 -22.65
C GLN A 47 8.49 -9.65 -22.73
N MET A 48 7.45 -10.14 -22.06
CA MET A 48 7.06 -11.57 -22.08
C MET A 48 6.98 -12.17 -23.50
N PRO A 49 6.29 -11.58 -24.49
CA PRO A 49 6.22 -12.16 -25.84
C PRO A 49 7.59 -12.26 -26.53
N LEU A 50 8.58 -11.44 -26.15
CA LEU A 50 9.94 -11.50 -26.67
C LEU A 50 10.78 -12.58 -25.97
N LEU A 51 10.48 -12.89 -24.71
CA LEU A 51 11.19 -13.89 -23.89
C LEU A 51 10.66 -15.32 -24.11
N VAL A 52 9.36 -15.48 -24.37
CA VAL A 52 8.69 -16.77 -24.62
C VAL A 52 9.39 -17.67 -25.66
N PRO A 53 9.87 -17.16 -26.82
CA PRO A 53 10.56 -18.01 -27.80
C PRO A 53 12.02 -18.32 -27.45
N VAL A 54 12.62 -17.62 -26.48
CA VAL A 54 14.04 -17.75 -26.11
C VAL A 54 14.23 -18.68 -24.91
N LEU A 55 13.30 -18.61 -23.94
CA LEU A 55 13.40 -19.40 -22.71
C LEU A 55 12.65 -20.73 -22.83
N PRO A 56 13.23 -21.85 -22.35
CA PRO A 56 12.60 -23.16 -22.38
C PRO A 56 11.34 -23.24 -21.49
N GLU A 57 11.16 -22.32 -20.55
CA GLU A 57 9.95 -22.21 -19.71
C GLU A 57 8.75 -21.54 -20.41
N GLY A 58 8.92 -20.92 -21.58
CA GLY A 58 7.83 -20.35 -22.37
C GLY A 58 6.87 -19.44 -21.57
N TRP A 59 5.56 -19.74 -21.62
CA TRP A 59 4.52 -18.96 -20.93
C TRP A 59 4.41 -19.20 -19.42
N ASN A 60 5.26 -20.06 -18.84
CA ASN A 60 5.24 -20.32 -17.40
C ASN A 60 5.58 -19.05 -16.60
N LEU A 61 6.52 -18.22 -17.11
CA LEU A 61 6.89 -16.94 -16.50
C LEU A 61 5.74 -15.92 -16.46
N GLY A 62 5.00 -15.79 -17.56
CA GLY A 62 3.81 -14.94 -17.61
C GLY A 62 2.70 -15.45 -16.68
N SER A 63 2.54 -16.77 -16.58
CA SER A 63 1.54 -17.39 -15.70
C SER A 63 1.86 -17.13 -14.22
N VAL A 64 3.12 -17.27 -13.82
CA VAL A 64 3.59 -16.92 -12.46
C VAL A 64 3.36 -15.43 -12.17
N LEU A 65 3.63 -14.55 -13.13
CA LEU A 65 3.39 -13.10 -12.99
C LEU A 65 1.90 -12.80 -12.72
N VAL A 66 0.98 -13.42 -13.47
CA VAL A 66 -0.47 -13.27 -13.24
C VAL A 66 -0.86 -13.73 -11.84
N ILE A 67 -0.38 -14.89 -11.41
CA ILE A 67 -0.70 -15.44 -10.09
C ILE A 67 -0.25 -14.49 -8.98
N VAL A 68 0.96 -13.94 -9.08
CA VAL A 68 1.48 -12.96 -8.10
C VAL A 68 0.62 -11.69 -8.05
N ILE A 69 0.18 -11.16 -9.20
CA ILE A 69 -0.71 -9.99 -9.26
C ILE A 69 -2.06 -10.30 -8.59
N GLN A 70 -2.63 -11.47 -8.87
CA GLN A 70 -3.90 -11.87 -8.29
C GLN A 70 -3.79 -12.04 -6.76
N VAL A 71 -2.71 -12.64 -6.27
CA VAL A 71 -2.44 -12.75 -4.84
C VAL A 71 -2.22 -11.37 -4.20
N ALA A 72 -1.58 -10.43 -4.90
CA ALA A 72 -1.44 -9.06 -4.41
C ALA A 72 -2.80 -8.36 -4.21
N ASN A 73 -3.78 -8.62 -5.07
CA ASN A 73 -5.15 -8.12 -4.92
C ASN A 73 -5.93 -8.82 -3.78
N VAL A 74 -5.56 -10.04 -3.42
CA VAL A 74 -6.14 -10.76 -2.28
C VAL A 74 -5.76 -10.09 -0.94
N GLY A 75 -4.61 -9.43 -0.85
CA GLY A 75 -4.17 -8.74 0.38
C GLY A 75 -5.18 -7.69 0.90
N PRO A 76 -5.55 -6.68 0.10
CA PRO A 76 -6.58 -5.70 0.47
C PRO A 76 -7.96 -6.33 0.70
N LEU A 77 -8.31 -7.37 -0.06
CA LEU A 77 -9.57 -8.10 0.08
C LEU A 77 -9.65 -8.80 1.44
N VAL A 78 -8.59 -9.53 1.82
CA VAL A 78 -8.46 -10.20 3.11
C VAL A 78 -8.42 -9.20 4.25
N TYR A 79 -7.69 -8.08 4.11
CA TYR A 79 -7.69 -7.01 5.11
C TYR A 79 -9.08 -6.41 5.32
N THR A 80 -9.81 -6.17 4.22
CA THR A 80 -11.18 -5.62 4.28
C THR A 80 -12.16 -6.61 4.89
N LEU A 81 -12.08 -7.89 4.51
CA LEU A 81 -12.88 -8.97 5.11
C LEU A 81 -12.56 -9.13 6.60
N ALA A 82 -11.27 -9.20 6.97
CA ALA A 82 -10.84 -9.30 8.36
C ALA A 82 -11.36 -8.10 9.18
N ARG A 83 -11.27 -6.88 8.65
CA ARG A 83 -11.80 -5.69 9.32
C ARG A 83 -13.31 -5.76 9.54
N ASN A 84 -14.07 -6.25 8.55
CA ASN A 84 -15.52 -6.36 8.64
C ASN A 84 -15.98 -7.51 9.55
N TYR A 85 -15.26 -8.65 9.57
CA TYR A 85 -15.62 -9.83 10.37
C TYR A 85 -15.07 -9.76 11.82
N LEU A 86 -13.92 -9.12 12.07
CA LEU A 86 -13.30 -9.00 13.41
C LEU A 86 -13.72 -7.74 14.18
N GLY A 87 -14.60 -6.90 13.62
CA GLY A 87 -15.28 -5.85 14.37
C GLY A 87 -14.38 -4.73 14.93
N ILE A 88 -13.21 -4.48 14.33
CA ILE A 88 -12.36 -3.34 14.71
C ILE A 88 -12.96 -2.09 14.04
N ARG A 89 -13.82 -1.39 14.79
CA ARG A 89 -14.43 -0.12 14.37
C ARG A 89 -13.38 0.97 14.28
#